data_AF-A0A915P2J7-F1
#
_entry.id   AF-A0A915P2J7-F1
#
_cell.length_a   1.000
_cell.length_b   1.000
_cell.length_c   1.000
_cell.angle_alpha   90.00
_cell.angle_beta   90.00
_cell.angle_gamma   90.00
#
_symmetry.space_group_name_H-M   'P 1'
#
loop_
_entity.id
_entity.type
_entity.pdbx_description
1 polymer ?
#
loop_
_entity_poly.entity_id
_entity_poly.type
_entity_poly.pdbx_seq_one_letter_code
_entity_poly.pdbx_strand_id
1 'polypeptide(L)'
;MCEFTSASHSITNDSTTNSTNKMVGRSHSTGPETGSQIISKQQQQQIATGGTTRIKNLNRCYILSTAKFTCSPVEQPQIILDARIGGVEGVMWNNPSTYYTCNVTKPKKETKLKGLKSFIAYSLTCSTTGIQVSRRYKQFDWLHLQLTNKYLIIPIPPLPEKQVSGRYEEDLIEHRRSILQLWVNKICRHPVLSQSEVWKHFMSCTDETKWKKGKRLAERDEYVGGNFFSSVNAPNVVLDVANVLDESCRKIYDQVVETQKRMAGPYKANWQKMAAAFDSLGQSLDIGGNANNSSVQNAIKTSAHVLHKIGEQHEEYGHKHLEQLLDFLFVAKGTFAVIPDVVNIHKSAFAKIRENERYQNEGKLSAEDAENIRQKVDVCSYSMLAEINHQQSERDLDFATMFGSFFSQQAAFYHNIGNQLTHLASLYKPK
;
A
#
# COMPACT_ATOMS: atom_id res chain seq x y z
N MET A 1 37.74 20.54 44.46
CA MET A 1 37.43 21.63 45.40
C MET A 1 38.19 22.85 44.88
N CYS A 2 37.46 23.94 44.64
CA CYS A 2 37.88 25.27 44.20
C CYS A 2 38.36 25.47 42.75
N GLU A 3 37.58 26.32 42.09
CA GLU A 3 37.71 26.93 40.78
C GLU A 3 38.94 27.84 40.68
N PHE A 4 39.42 28.05 39.45
CA PHE A 4 40.01 29.33 39.08
C PHE A 4 39.46 29.79 37.72
N THR A 5 38.98 31.02 37.74
CA THR A 5 38.36 31.80 36.67
C THR A 5 39.39 32.65 35.93
N SER A 6 38.89 33.30 34.86
CA SER A 6 39.43 34.48 34.13
C SER A 6 40.25 34.13 32.87
N ALA A 7 39.74 34.43 31.66
CA ALA A 7 39.56 35.73 30.98
C ALA A 7 40.74 35.97 30.03
N SER A 8 40.61 35.60 28.75
CA SER A 8 40.17 36.44 27.63
C SER A 8 41.19 37.50 27.19
N HIS A 9 41.77 37.32 25.99
CA HIS A 9 42.23 38.42 25.13
C HIS A 9 41.90 38.11 23.66
N SER A 10 41.15 39.04 23.08
CA SER A 10 40.81 39.24 21.67
C SER A 10 42.01 39.88 20.94
N ILE A 11 42.18 39.79 19.61
CA ILE A 11 41.69 40.81 18.63
C ILE A 11 42.25 40.47 17.21
N THR A 12 41.33 40.47 16.21
CA THR A 12 41.41 40.87 14.75
C THR A 12 42.41 40.21 13.78
N ASN A 13 41.95 39.54 12.70
CA ASN A 13 41.47 39.98 11.36
C ASN A 13 42.58 40.22 10.33
N ASP A 14 42.55 39.46 9.21
CA ASP A 14 42.45 39.97 7.82
C ASP A 14 42.33 38.77 6.85
N SER A 15 41.23 38.63 6.08
CA SER A 15 41.06 38.98 4.63
C SER A 15 42.10 38.26 3.73
N THR A 16 41.81 37.56 2.62
CA THR A 16 40.83 37.61 1.50
C THR A 16 41.08 36.27 0.72
N THR A 17 40.18 35.53 0.05
CA THR A 17 39.51 35.75 -1.25
C THR A 17 38.75 34.47 -1.64
N ASN A 18 37.63 34.65 -2.36
CA ASN A 18 36.70 33.66 -2.91
C ASN A 18 37.32 32.58 -3.81
N SER A 19 36.74 31.37 -3.78
CA SER A 19 36.46 30.55 -4.97
C SER A 19 35.42 29.45 -4.67
N THR A 20 34.40 29.41 -5.51
CA THR A 20 33.16 28.61 -5.46
C THR A 20 33.37 27.12 -5.75
N ASN A 21 32.80 26.25 -4.90
CA ASN A 21 32.24 24.95 -5.28
C ASN A 21 31.24 24.47 -4.22
N LYS A 22 29.94 24.74 -4.43
CA LYS A 22 28.85 24.17 -3.61
C LYS A 22 28.49 22.78 -4.14
N MET A 23 29.13 21.73 -3.61
CA MET A 23 28.58 20.38 -3.64
C MET A 23 27.59 20.23 -2.48
N VAL A 24 26.37 19.83 -2.83
CA VAL A 24 25.26 19.58 -1.90
C VAL A 24 25.55 18.26 -1.16
N GLY A 25 25.95 18.35 0.11
CA GLY A 25 25.97 17.21 1.02
C GLY A 25 24.53 16.87 1.44
N ARG A 26 24.05 15.68 1.09
CA ARG A 26 22.84 15.09 1.69
C ARG A 26 23.24 14.35 2.96
N SER A 27 22.76 14.87 4.09
CA SER A 27 23.01 14.37 5.44
C SER A 27 22.50 12.94 5.63
N HIS A 28 23.37 12.11 6.22
CA HIS A 28 22.98 10.93 6.97
C HIS A 28 22.04 11.32 8.13
N SER A 29 20.96 10.57 8.33
CA SER A 29 20.27 10.50 9.62
C SER A 29 19.90 9.06 9.94
N THR A 30 20.76 8.41 10.73
CA THR A 30 20.31 7.53 11.81
C THR A 30 19.39 8.35 12.73
N GLY A 31 18.27 7.77 13.18
CA GLY A 31 17.24 8.48 13.96
C GLY A 31 17.74 9.21 15.21
N PRO A 32 16.93 10.13 15.74
CA PRO A 32 15.91 9.69 16.68
C PRO A 32 14.50 10.18 16.35
N GLU A 33 13.52 9.46 16.91
CA GLU A 33 12.11 9.83 16.95
C GLU A 33 11.94 11.26 17.47
N THR A 34 11.42 12.18 16.64
CA THR A 34 10.54 13.31 17.02
C THR A 34 10.35 14.22 15.79
N GLY A 35 9.09 14.56 15.47
CA GLY A 35 8.77 15.55 14.42
C GLY A 35 7.80 15.05 13.35
N SER A 36 8.10 13.94 12.68
CA SER A 36 7.28 13.45 11.55
C SER A 36 6.11 12.54 11.97
N GLN A 37 6.10 12.03 13.21
CA GLN A 37 5.00 11.21 13.75
C GLN A 37 3.76 12.03 14.15
N ILE A 38 3.87 13.35 14.33
CA ILE A 38 2.78 14.15 14.92
C ILE A 38 1.70 14.46 13.89
N ILE A 39 2.08 14.65 12.60
CA ILE A 39 1.13 14.95 11.52
C ILE A 39 0.49 13.67 10.95
N SER A 40 1.23 12.56 10.91
CA SER A 40 0.69 11.25 10.52
C SER A 40 -0.26 10.67 11.57
N LYS A 41 0.01 10.86 12.87
CA LYS A 41 -0.90 10.50 13.95
C LYS A 41 -2.20 11.30 13.94
N GLN A 42 -2.21 12.59 13.55
CA GLN A 42 -3.45 13.37 13.50
C GLN A 42 -4.41 12.92 12.38
N GLN A 43 -3.91 12.47 11.23
CA GLN A 43 -4.76 11.99 10.13
C GLN A 43 -5.18 10.51 10.32
N GLN A 44 -4.31 9.66 10.88
CA GLN A 44 -4.70 8.32 11.34
C GLN A 44 -5.65 8.37 12.54
N GLN A 45 -5.48 9.31 13.49
CA GLN A 45 -6.43 9.49 14.60
C GLN A 45 -7.76 10.06 14.12
N GLN A 46 -7.83 11.04 13.19
CA GLN A 46 -9.14 11.50 12.70
C GLN A 46 -9.92 10.43 11.93
N ILE A 47 -9.23 9.52 11.22
CA ILE A 47 -9.84 8.34 10.59
C ILE A 47 -10.22 7.29 11.65
N ALA A 48 -9.37 7.05 12.66
CA ALA A 48 -9.59 6.04 13.70
C ALA A 48 -10.63 6.44 14.76
N THR A 49 -10.57 7.65 15.35
CA THR A 49 -11.48 8.11 16.42
C THR A 49 -12.77 8.74 15.89
N GLY A 50 -12.75 9.33 14.68
CA GLY A 50 -13.96 9.74 13.97
C GLY A 50 -14.69 8.57 13.30
N GLY A 51 -13.95 7.54 12.86
CA GLY A 51 -14.47 6.31 12.28
C GLY A 51 -15.22 5.44 13.29
N THR A 52 -14.68 5.19 14.49
CA THR A 52 -15.32 4.29 15.47
C THR A 52 -16.71 4.76 15.90
N THR A 53 -16.90 6.06 16.15
CA THR A 53 -18.20 6.62 16.57
C THR A 53 -19.20 6.66 15.42
N ARG A 54 -18.73 6.92 14.19
CA ARG A 54 -19.55 6.91 12.98
C ARG A 54 -19.98 5.48 12.60
N ILE A 55 -19.09 4.51 12.72
CA ILE A 55 -19.32 3.08 12.47
C ILE A 55 -20.34 2.49 13.46
N LYS A 56 -20.23 2.82 14.75
CA LYS A 56 -21.17 2.37 15.80
C LYS A 56 -22.63 2.80 15.53
N ASN A 57 -22.85 4.02 15.04
CA ASN A 57 -24.19 4.54 14.75
C ASN A 57 -24.76 4.04 13.41
N LEU A 58 -23.92 3.77 12.42
CA LEU A 58 -24.33 3.39 11.06
C LEU A 58 -24.85 1.94 10.98
N ASN A 59 -24.24 1.01 11.73
CA ASN A 59 -24.72 -0.38 11.82
C ASN A 59 -26.10 -0.47 12.50
N ARG A 60 -26.40 0.42 13.45
CA ARG A 60 -27.67 0.44 14.17
C ARG A 60 -28.86 0.72 13.24
N CYS A 61 -28.68 1.60 12.25
CA CYS A 61 -29.77 1.97 11.34
C CYS A 61 -30.18 0.83 10.40
N TYR A 62 -29.22 0.06 9.91
CA TYR A 62 -29.48 -1.10 9.06
C TYR A 62 -30.13 -2.25 9.84
N ILE A 63 -29.53 -2.65 10.98
CA ILE A 63 -30.00 -3.81 11.76
C ILE A 63 -31.41 -3.57 12.31
N LEU A 64 -31.73 -2.33 12.72
CA LEU A 64 -33.04 -1.98 13.26
C LEU A 64 -34.03 -1.49 12.19
N SER A 65 -33.68 -1.57 10.90
CA SER A 65 -34.55 -1.14 9.79
C SER A 65 -35.07 0.30 9.93
N THR A 66 -34.27 1.22 10.47
CA THR A 66 -34.67 2.63 10.65
C THR A 66 -34.26 3.52 9.48
N ALA A 67 -33.45 3.00 8.55
CA ALA A 67 -33.09 3.70 7.32
C ALA A 67 -34.28 3.77 6.35
N LYS A 68 -34.48 4.94 5.74
CA LYS A 68 -35.48 5.16 4.67
C LYS A 68 -34.73 5.42 3.36
N PHE A 69 -35.13 4.72 2.30
CA PHE A 69 -34.54 4.84 0.96
C PHE A 69 -35.55 5.48 0.01
N THR A 70 -35.06 6.34 -0.89
CA THR A 70 -35.88 7.00 -1.91
C THR A 70 -35.87 6.27 -3.25
N CYS A 71 -34.90 5.38 -3.47
CA CYS A 71 -34.79 4.55 -4.67
C CYS A 71 -34.28 3.15 -4.33
N SER A 72 -34.46 2.20 -5.25
CA SER A 72 -33.88 0.85 -5.13
C SER A 72 -32.36 0.86 -5.38
N PRO A 73 -31.60 -0.11 -4.83
CA PRO A 73 -30.16 -0.14 -5.02
C PRO A 73 -29.83 -0.48 -6.48
N VAL A 74 -28.92 0.31 -7.07
CA VAL A 74 -28.45 0.12 -8.45
C VAL A 74 -27.51 -1.09 -8.54
N GLU A 75 -26.67 -1.27 -7.51
CA GLU A 75 -25.74 -2.39 -7.39
C GLU A 75 -26.38 -3.46 -6.49
N GLN A 76 -26.28 -4.73 -6.88
CA GLN A 76 -26.78 -5.84 -6.06
C GLN A 76 -25.77 -6.98 -5.97
N PRO A 77 -24.71 -6.82 -5.14
CA PRO A 77 -23.73 -7.88 -4.95
C PRO A 77 -24.38 -9.17 -4.47
N GLN A 78 -23.95 -10.30 -5.01
CA GLN A 78 -24.47 -11.62 -4.65
C GLN A 78 -23.41 -12.41 -3.90
N ILE A 79 -23.85 -13.15 -2.89
CA ILE A 79 -23.05 -14.12 -2.16
C ILE A 79 -23.58 -15.51 -2.51
N ILE A 80 -22.65 -16.43 -2.79
CA ILE A 80 -22.95 -17.81 -3.16
C ILE A 80 -22.27 -18.78 -2.19
N LEU A 81 -22.81 -19.99 -2.12
CA LEU A 81 -22.25 -21.13 -1.41
C LEU A 81 -21.57 -22.02 -2.44
N ASP A 82 -20.26 -22.26 -2.30
CA ASP A 82 -19.50 -23.10 -3.21
C ASP A 82 -18.97 -24.35 -2.48
N ALA A 83 -19.50 -25.53 -2.85
CA ALA A 83 -19.13 -26.81 -2.27
C ALA A 83 -17.69 -27.29 -2.62
N ARG A 84 -16.94 -26.56 -3.46
CA ARG A 84 -15.63 -26.99 -3.98
C ARG A 84 -14.45 -26.73 -3.04
N ILE A 85 -14.62 -25.98 -1.95
CA ILE A 85 -13.53 -25.68 -1.01
C ILE A 85 -13.56 -26.71 0.14
N GLY A 86 -12.87 -27.84 -0.04
CA GLY A 86 -12.56 -28.76 1.06
C GLY A 86 -13.74 -29.54 1.66
N GLY A 87 -14.84 -29.70 0.92
CA GLY A 87 -16.01 -30.49 1.37
C GLY A 87 -16.94 -29.78 2.36
N VAL A 88 -16.75 -28.47 2.59
CA VAL A 88 -17.66 -27.58 3.30
C VAL A 88 -18.09 -26.48 2.33
N GLU A 89 -19.37 -26.12 2.30
CA GLU A 89 -19.85 -25.01 1.46
C GLU A 89 -19.14 -23.70 1.83
N GLY A 90 -18.21 -23.26 0.98
CA GLY A 90 -17.47 -22.01 1.15
C GLY A 90 -18.33 -20.81 0.77
N VAL A 91 -18.47 -19.86 1.69
CA VAL A 91 -19.17 -18.59 1.43
C VAL A 91 -18.28 -17.68 0.59
N MET A 92 -18.74 -17.21 -0.58
CA MET A 92 -17.93 -16.32 -1.42
C MET A 92 -18.78 -15.30 -2.18
N TRP A 93 -18.14 -14.18 -2.55
CA TRP A 93 -18.72 -13.25 -3.50
C TRP A 93 -18.93 -13.94 -4.85
N ASN A 94 -20.06 -13.67 -5.50
CA ASN A 94 -20.27 -14.11 -6.87
C ASN A 94 -19.29 -13.38 -7.80
N ASN A 95 -18.42 -14.15 -8.44
CA ASN A 95 -17.41 -13.61 -9.33
C ASN A 95 -18.03 -13.14 -10.65
N PRO A 96 -17.53 -12.05 -11.25
CA PRO A 96 -17.97 -11.65 -12.58
C PRO A 96 -17.57 -12.73 -13.60
N SER A 97 -18.37 -12.87 -14.67
CA SER A 97 -18.09 -13.82 -15.76
C SER A 97 -16.81 -13.50 -16.53
N THR A 98 -16.38 -12.24 -16.51
CA THR A 98 -15.17 -11.77 -17.18
C THR A 98 -14.39 -10.83 -16.27
N TYR A 99 -13.11 -11.15 -16.08
CA TYR A 99 -12.16 -10.27 -15.40
C TYR A 99 -11.52 -9.32 -16.42
N TYR A 100 -11.13 -8.14 -15.94
CA TYR A 100 -10.41 -7.15 -16.72
C TYR A 100 -9.32 -6.51 -15.88
N THR A 101 -8.29 -6.00 -16.54
CA THR A 101 -7.21 -5.23 -15.93
C THR A 101 -7.29 -3.77 -16.35
N CYS A 102 -6.73 -2.90 -15.52
CA CYS A 102 -6.57 -1.47 -15.81
C CYS A 102 -5.12 -1.07 -15.58
N ASN A 103 -4.55 -0.34 -16.53
CA ASN A 103 -3.15 0.09 -16.49
C ASN A 103 -3.04 1.56 -16.12
N VAL A 104 -2.21 1.88 -15.13
CA VAL A 104 -1.81 3.23 -14.71
C VAL A 104 -0.49 3.56 -15.38
N THR A 105 -0.58 4.38 -16.41
CA THR A 105 0.52 4.70 -17.34
C THR A 105 1.09 6.09 -17.09
N LYS A 106 2.08 6.46 -17.91
CA LYS A 106 2.99 7.57 -17.65
C LYS A 106 2.26 8.87 -17.26
N PRO A 107 2.69 9.49 -16.15
CA PRO A 107 2.11 10.72 -15.65
C PRO A 107 2.34 11.89 -16.61
N LYS A 108 1.33 12.75 -16.76
CA LYS A 108 1.40 13.97 -17.54
C LYS A 108 1.17 15.18 -16.63
N LYS A 109 2.00 16.21 -16.80
CA LYS A 109 1.75 17.52 -16.19
C LYS A 109 0.64 18.22 -16.96
N GLU A 110 -0.49 18.46 -16.31
CA GLU A 110 -1.63 19.18 -16.85
C GLU A 110 -1.81 20.52 -16.14
N THR A 111 -2.53 21.45 -16.78
CA THR A 111 -2.85 22.76 -16.20
C THR A 111 -4.36 23.01 -16.19
N LYS A 112 -4.81 23.81 -15.22
CA LYS A 112 -6.17 24.34 -15.11
C LYS A 112 -6.12 25.84 -14.92
N LEU A 113 -7.26 26.50 -15.15
CA LEU A 113 -7.42 27.95 -15.01
C LEU A 113 -6.41 28.71 -15.88
N LYS A 114 -6.32 28.35 -17.17
CA LYS A 114 -5.40 28.99 -18.14
C LYS A 114 -3.93 29.03 -17.66
N GLY A 115 -3.45 27.95 -17.03
CA GLY A 115 -2.06 27.84 -16.59
C GLY A 115 -1.79 28.20 -15.12
N LEU A 116 -2.74 28.83 -14.40
CA LEU A 116 -2.52 29.24 -13.01
C LEU A 116 -2.33 28.08 -12.03
N LYS A 117 -2.82 26.88 -12.37
CA LYS A 117 -2.68 25.69 -11.51
C LYS A 117 -2.22 24.49 -12.32
N SER A 118 -1.05 23.95 -12.02
CA SER A 118 -0.56 22.68 -12.58
C SER A 118 -0.71 21.51 -11.63
N PHE A 119 -0.95 20.32 -12.16
CA PHE A 119 -1.01 19.06 -11.41
C PHE A 119 -0.47 17.90 -12.26
N ILE A 120 -0.09 16.82 -11.59
CA ILE A 120 0.22 15.55 -12.25
C ILE A 120 -1.07 14.74 -12.38
N ALA A 121 -1.35 14.29 -13.59
CA ALA A 121 -2.43 13.37 -13.90
C ALA A 121 -1.85 12.06 -14.44
N TYR A 122 -2.48 10.95 -14.07
CA TYR A 122 -2.15 9.61 -14.50
C TYR A 122 -3.15 9.18 -15.55
N SER A 123 -2.66 8.53 -16.59
CA SER A 123 -3.49 7.95 -17.63
C SER A 123 -3.88 6.54 -17.22
N LEU A 124 -5.19 6.27 -17.16
CA LEU A 124 -5.73 4.94 -16.91
C LEU A 124 -6.38 4.39 -18.17
N THR A 125 -6.08 3.14 -18.49
CA THR A 125 -6.66 2.43 -19.63
C THR A 125 -7.25 1.10 -19.20
N CYS A 126 -8.52 0.86 -19.51
CA CYS A 126 -9.18 -0.42 -19.28
C CYS A 126 -8.88 -1.41 -20.42
N SER A 127 -8.53 -2.64 -20.10
CA SER A 127 -8.20 -3.69 -21.09
C SER A 127 -9.38 -4.10 -21.98
N THR A 128 -10.62 -4.06 -21.47
CA THR A 128 -11.80 -4.49 -22.23
C THR A 128 -12.38 -3.39 -23.11
N THR A 129 -12.41 -2.15 -22.63
CA THR A 129 -13.00 -1.03 -23.38
C THR A 129 -11.98 -0.26 -24.21
N GLY A 130 -10.69 -0.37 -23.89
CA GLY A 130 -9.63 0.46 -24.48
C GLY A 130 -9.75 1.95 -24.15
N ILE A 131 -10.76 2.37 -23.38
CA ILE A 131 -11.00 3.77 -23.04
C ILE A 131 -9.88 4.24 -22.13
N GLN A 132 -9.27 5.37 -22.51
CA GLN A 132 -8.24 6.06 -21.74
C GLN A 132 -8.85 7.26 -21.02
N VAL A 133 -8.62 7.37 -19.71
CA VAL A 133 -9.05 8.51 -18.88
C VAL A 133 -7.87 9.13 -18.13
N SER A 134 -7.87 10.45 -18.01
CA SER A 134 -6.88 11.18 -17.21
C SER A 134 -7.44 11.42 -15.80
N ARG A 135 -6.69 11.00 -14.76
CA ARG A 135 -7.04 11.21 -13.35
C ARG A 135 -5.85 11.69 -12.54
N ARG A 136 -6.03 12.79 -11.81
CA ARG A 136 -5.04 13.26 -10.82
C ARG A 136 -5.21 12.56 -9.48
N TYR A 137 -4.17 12.55 -8.66
CA TYR A 137 -4.20 11.96 -7.31
C TYR A 137 -5.42 12.38 -6.47
N LYS A 138 -5.83 13.66 -6.52
CA LYS A 138 -7.02 14.15 -5.79
C LYS A 138 -8.33 13.44 -6.19
N GLN A 139 -8.42 12.93 -7.42
CA GLN A 139 -9.58 12.15 -7.86
C GLN A 139 -9.51 10.71 -7.32
N PHE A 140 -8.32 10.11 -7.22
CA PHE A 140 -8.13 8.84 -6.51
C PHE A 140 -8.47 8.98 -5.03
N ASP A 141 -7.99 10.03 -4.35
CA ASP A 141 -8.30 10.33 -2.95
C ASP A 141 -9.81 10.46 -2.70
N TRP A 142 -10.52 11.14 -3.61
CA TRP A 142 -11.97 11.20 -3.58
C TRP A 142 -12.60 9.81 -3.74
N LEU A 143 -12.17 9.03 -4.73
CA LEU A 143 -12.72 7.70 -4.99
C LEU A 143 -12.48 6.76 -3.81
N HIS A 144 -11.25 6.73 -3.28
CA HIS A 144 -10.90 5.96 -2.08
C HIS A 144 -11.85 6.30 -0.92
N LEU A 145 -12.08 7.59 -0.66
CA LEU A 145 -13.04 8.00 0.37
C LEU A 145 -14.48 7.52 0.08
N GLN A 146 -14.93 7.55 -1.18
CA GLN A 146 -16.25 7.01 -1.54
C GLN A 146 -16.34 5.50 -1.28
N LEU A 147 -15.34 4.74 -1.72
CA LEU A 147 -15.28 3.29 -1.52
C LEU A 147 -15.21 2.93 -0.03
N THR A 148 -14.34 3.59 0.74
CA THR A 148 -14.20 3.35 2.20
C THR A 148 -15.48 3.66 2.96
N ASN A 149 -16.20 4.73 2.59
CA ASN A 149 -17.46 5.06 3.25
C ASN A 149 -18.60 4.11 2.85
N LYS A 150 -18.59 3.59 1.61
CA LYS A 150 -19.63 2.72 1.09
C LYS A 150 -19.49 1.29 1.62
N TYR A 151 -18.31 0.70 1.50
CA TYR A 151 -18.08 -0.73 1.76
C TYR A 151 -17.36 -0.94 3.11
N LEU A 152 -18.12 -1.01 4.20
CA LEU A 152 -17.53 -1.08 5.56
C LEU A 152 -16.74 -2.35 5.85
N ILE A 153 -17.13 -3.47 5.23
CA ILE A 153 -16.51 -4.77 5.46
C ILE A 153 -15.43 -5.11 4.43
N ILE A 154 -15.32 -4.35 3.34
CA ILE A 154 -14.34 -4.58 2.29
C ILE A 154 -13.11 -3.69 2.57
N PRO A 155 -11.93 -4.26 2.89
CA PRO A 155 -10.73 -3.47 3.11
C PRO A 155 -10.29 -2.78 1.82
N ILE A 156 -10.42 -1.45 1.77
CA ILE A 156 -9.94 -0.66 0.62
C ILE A 156 -8.42 -0.48 0.75
N PRO A 157 -7.62 -0.84 -0.27
CA PRO A 157 -6.17 -0.69 -0.20
C PRO A 157 -5.76 0.78 -0.04
N PRO A 158 -4.65 1.07 0.66
CA PRO A 158 -4.22 2.44 0.91
C PRO A 158 -3.76 3.14 -0.38
N LEU A 159 -3.94 4.46 -0.42
CA LEU A 159 -3.27 5.30 -1.41
C LEU A 159 -1.87 5.69 -0.93
N PRO A 160 -0.94 6.03 -1.84
CA PRO A 160 0.36 6.58 -1.46
C PRO A 160 0.18 7.95 -0.78
N GLU A 161 1.17 8.38 0.00
CA GLU A 161 1.06 9.58 0.83
C GLU A 161 0.82 10.89 0.05
N LYS A 162 0.10 11.81 0.70
CA LYS A 162 -0.14 13.18 0.22
C LYS A 162 1.11 14.05 0.38
N GLN A 163 2.03 13.93 -0.57
CA GLN A 163 3.22 14.77 -0.62
C GLN A 163 2.92 16.11 -1.32
N VAL A 164 3.11 17.23 -0.60
CA VAL A 164 2.88 18.61 -1.10
C VAL A 164 4.18 19.22 -1.65
N SER A 165 5.31 18.99 -0.97
CA SER A 165 6.65 19.32 -1.46
C SER A 165 7.15 18.24 -2.41
N GLY A 166 8.06 18.57 -3.33
CA GLY A 166 8.64 17.60 -4.27
C GLY A 166 7.65 16.98 -5.27
N ARG A 167 6.39 17.44 -5.35
CA ARG A 167 5.31 16.82 -6.16
C ARG A 167 5.56 16.71 -7.67
N TYR A 168 6.65 17.29 -8.16
CA TYR A 168 7.10 17.26 -9.56
C TYR A 168 8.41 16.47 -9.75
N GLU A 169 8.97 15.89 -8.70
CA GLU A 169 10.15 15.02 -8.76
C GLU A 169 9.77 13.67 -9.38
N GLU A 170 10.62 13.18 -10.27
CA GLU A 170 10.36 11.98 -11.07
C GLU A 170 10.22 10.73 -10.20
N ASP A 171 11.13 10.54 -9.23
CA ASP A 171 11.11 9.40 -8.30
C ASP A 171 9.79 9.35 -7.50
N LEU A 172 9.32 10.49 -6.99
CA LEU A 172 8.06 10.57 -6.26
C LEU A 172 6.84 10.31 -7.15
N ILE A 173 6.92 10.75 -8.39
CA ILE A 173 5.87 10.56 -9.38
C ILE A 173 5.76 9.07 -9.77
N GLU A 174 6.89 8.39 -9.96
CA GLU A 174 6.97 6.98 -10.34
C GLU A 174 6.59 6.06 -9.19
N HIS A 175 7.12 6.29 -7.98
CA HIS A 175 6.72 5.56 -6.78
C HIS A 175 5.20 5.67 -6.54
N ARG A 176 4.63 6.87 -6.68
CA ARG A 176 3.17 7.05 -6.61
C ARG A 176 2.44 6.29 -7.71
N ARG A 177 2.94 6.27 -8.95
CA ARG A 177 2.35 5.53 -10.06
C ARG A 177 2.34 4.02 -9.77
N SER A 178 3.44 3.49 -9.24
CA SER A 178 3.59 2.08 -8.86
C SER A 178 2.55 1.66 -7.83
N ILE A 179 2.41 2.40 -6.72
CA ILE A 179 1.39 2.12 -5.71
C ILE A 179 -0.03 2.30 -6.27
N LEU A 180 -0.28 3.30 -7.12
CA LEU A 180 -1.58 3.46 -7.78
C LEU A 180 -1.91 2.28 -8.72
N GLN A 181 -0.92 1.69 -9.38
CA GLN A 181 -1.11 0.49 -10.20
C GLN A 181 -1.55 -0.70 -9.34
N LEU A 182 -0.88 -0.92 -8.20
CA LEU A 182 -1.26 -1.97 -7.24
C LEU A 182 -2.67 -1.75 -6.70
N TRP A 183 -3.00 -0.50 -6.36
CA TRP A 183 -4.33 -0.11 -5.90
C TRP A 183 -5.40 -0.41 -6.95
N VAL A 184 -5.18 0.01 -8.20
CA VAL A 184 -6.10 -0.27 -9.33
C VAL A 184 -6.25 -1.77 -9.58
N ASN A 185 -5.17 -2.54 -9.54
CA ASN A 185 -5.22 -3.99 -9.70
C ASN A 185 -6.09 -4.66 -8.64
N LYS A 186 -6.03 -4.18 -7.39
CA LYS A 186 -6.88 -4.67 -6.30
C LYS A 186 -8.35 -4.37 -6.53
N ILE A 187 -8.68 -3.15 -6.96
CA ILE A 187 -10.07 -2.80 -7.29
C ILE A 187 -10.61 -3.65 -8.44
N CYS A 188 -9.83 -3.84 -9.51
CA CYS A 188 -10.25 -4.63 -10.68
C CYS A 188 -10.48 -6.11 -10.37
N ARG A 189 -9.68 -6.71 -9.47
CA ARG A 189 -9.82 -8.12 -9.09
C ARG A 189 -10.96 -8.37 -8.11
N HIS A 190 -11.39 -7.34 -7.38
CA HIS A 190 -12.44 -7.49 -6.39
C HIS A 190 -13.83 -7.64 -7.06
N PRO A 191 -14.62 -8.69 -6.76
CA PRO A 191 -15.90 -8.96 -7.42
C PRO A 191 -16.94 -7.85 -7.22
N VAL A 192 -17.00 -7.27 -6.02
CA VAL A 192 -17.88 -6.13 -5.71
C VAL A 192 -17.33 -4.80 -6.24
N LEU A 193 -16.09 -4.41 -5.89
CA LEU A 193 -15.58 -3.08 -6.21
C LEU A 193 -15.45 -2.83 -7.71
N SER A 194 -15.00 -3.84 -8.48
CA SER A 194 -14.86 -3.76 -9.94
C SER A 194 -16.19 -3.56 -10.67
N GLN A 195 -17.31 -3.91 -10.03
CA GLN A 195 -18.65 -3.78 -10.59
C GLN A 195 -19.37 -2.52 -10.09
N SER A 196 -18.78 -1.77 -9.16
CA SER A 196 -19.39 -0.55 -8.63
C SER A 196 -19.51 0.54 -9.70
N GLU A 197 -20.63 1.26 -9.67
CA GLU A 197 -20.93 2.34 -10.61
C GLU A 197 -19.97 3.51 -10.44
N VAL A 198 -19.53 3.78 -9.20
CA VAL A 198 -18.52 4.81 -8.92
C VAL A 198 -17.17 4.48 -9.55
N TRP A 199 -16.78 3.20 -9.55
CA TRP A 199 -15.57 2.72 -10.22
C TRP A 199 -15.69 2.75 -11.73
N LYS A 200 -16.79 2.24 -12.29
CA LYS A 200 -17.06 2.27 -13.73
C LYS A 200 -17.06 3.71 -14.27
N HIS A 201 -17.70 4.65 -13.56
CA HIS A 201 -17.67 6.08 -13.90
C HIS A 201 -16.26 6.64 -13.80
N PHE A 202 -15.50 6.26 -12.77
CA PHE A 202 -14.09 6.64 -12.64
C PHE A 202 -13.23 6.19 -13.82
N MET A 203 -13.45 4.98 -14.35
CA MET A 203 -12.67 4.40 -15.43
C MET A 203 -13.13 4.78 -16.84
N SER A 204 -14.39 5.18 -17.03
CA SER A 204 -14.97 5.40 -18.37
C SER A 204 -15.26 6.86 -18.71
N CYS A 205 -15.46 7.74 -17.73
CA CYS A 205 -15.89 9.11 -18.01
C CYS A 205 -14.75 10.00 -18.54
N THR A 206 -14.82 10.38 -19.81
CA THR A 206 -13.85 11.28 -20.47
C THR A 206 -14.27 12.76 -20.43
N ASP A 207 -15.55 13.04 -20.24
CA ASP A 207 -16.09 14.41 -20.24
C ASP A 207 -16.12 15.07 -18.85
N GLU A 208 -15.66 16.32 -18.73
CA GLU A 208 -15.54 17.01 -17.44
C GLU A 208 -16.92 17.40 -16.84
N THR A 209 -17.93 17.66 -17.66
CA THR A 209 -19.27 18.01 -17.16
C THR A 209 -20.00 16.78 -16.62
N LYS A 210 -19.93 15.66 -17.35
CA LYS A 210 -20.43 14.35 -16.92
C LYS A 210 -19.68 13.86 -15.69
N TRP A 211 -18.36 14.09 -15.62
CA TRP A 211 -17.55 13.76 -14.44
C TRP A 211 -18.10 14.40 -13.17
N LYS A 212 -18.38 15.72 -13.20
CA LYS A 212 -18.95 16.46 -12.06
C LYS A 212 -20.33 15.95 -11.67
N LYS A 213 -21.17 15.58 -12.64
CA LYS A 213 -22.51 15.02 -12.38
C LYS A 213 -22.41 13.65 -11.71
N GLY A 214 -21.63 12.72 -12.27
CA GLY A 214 -21.44 11.39 -11.69
C GLY A 214 -20.77 11.41 -10.32
N LYS A 215 -19.81 12.34 -10.10
CA LYS A 215 -19.22 12.60 -8.78
C LYS A 215 -20.29 12.94 -7.73
N ARG A 216 -21.19 13.87 -8.04
CA ARG A 216 -22.30 14.27 -7.14
C ARG A 216 -23.38 13.20 -6.98
N LEU A 217 -23.51 12.30 -7.95
CA LEU A 217 -24.40 11.16 -7.85
C LEU A 217 -23.85 10.16 -6.83
N ALA A 218 -22.58 9.79 -6.94
CA ALA A 218 -21.91 8.91 -5.97
C ALA A 218 -21.90 9.49 -4.55
N GLU A 219 -21.72 10.81 -4.40
CA GLU A 219 -21.76 11.50 -3.10
C GLU A 219 -23.15 11.52 -2.44
N ARG A 220 -24.22 11.19 -3.19
CA ARG A 220 -25.61 11.12 -2.71
C ARG A 220 -26.12 9.69 -2.60
N ASP A 221 -25.25 8.69 -2.72
CA ASP A 221 -25.63 7.29 -2.57
C ASP A 221 -26.18 7.03 -1.16
N GLU A 222 -27.39 6.48 -1.08
CA GLU A 222 -28.08 6.15 0.17
C GLU A 222 -27.63 4.80 0.74
N TYR A 223 -27.05 3.94 -0.11
CA TYR A 223 -26.59 2.58 0.19
C TYR A 223 -25.12 2.56 0.60
N VAL A 224 -24.74 3.47 1.50
CA VAL A 224 -23.40 3.56 2.06
C VAL A 224 -23.35 3.07 3.49
N GLY A 225 -22.20 2.57 3.93
CA GLY A 225 -22.04 2.19 5.32
C GLY A 225 -22.78 0.90 5.67
N GLY A 226 -23.51 0.89 6.78
CA GLY A 226 -24.40 -0.23 7.13
C GLY A 226 -25.54 -0.40 6.11
N ASN A 227 -25.99 0.67 5.45
CA ASN A 227 -27.07 0.57 4.47
C ASN A 227 -26.65 -0.22 3.22
N PHE A 228 -25.35 -0.33 2.93
CA PHE A 228 -24.83 -1.16 1.85
C PHE A 228 -25.34 -2.62 1.94
N PHE A 229 -25.48 -3.17 3.15
CA PHE A 229 -25.99 -4.53 3.33
C PHE A 229 -27.43 -4.70 2.84
N SER A 230 -28.22 -3.62 2.71
CA SER A 230 -29.55 -3.67 2.08
C SER A 230 -29.51 -3.90 0.57
N SER A 231 -28.33 -3.79 -0.04
CA SER A 231 -28.09 -4.09 -1.45
C SER A 231 -27.49 -5.48 -1.68
N VAL A 232 -27.09 -6.20 -0.61
CA VAL A 232 -26.43 -7.50 -0.73
C VAL A 232 -27.47 -8.62 -0.71
N ASN A 233 -27.40 -9.48 -1.72
CA ASN A 233 -28.20 -10.69 -1.80
C ASN A 233 -27.40 -11.86 -1.21
N ALA A 234 -27.81 -12.32 -0.03
CA ALA A 234 -27.19 -13.45 0.67
C ALA A 234 -28.09 -14.70 0.65
N PRO A 235 -27.51 -15.91 0.79
CA PRO A 235 -28.28 -17.14 0.96
C PRO A 235 -29.20 -17.08 2.18
N ASN A 236 -30.39 -17.70 2.09
CA ASN A 236 -31.34 -17.80 3.19
C ASN A 236 -31.13 -19.10 3.99
N VAL A 237 -29.88 -19.33 4.40
CA VAL A 237 -29.48 -20.49 5.22
C VAL A 237 -28.94 -19.94 6.54
N VAL A 238 -29.30 -20.57 7.66
CA VAL A 238 -28.82 -20.14 8.97
C VAL A 238 -27.34 -20.44 9.08
N LEU A 239 -26.54 -19.43 9.43
CA LEU A 239 -25.11 -19.57 9.64
C LEU A 239 -24.79 -19.96 11.08
N ASP A 240 -24.00 -21.02 11.27
CA ASP A 240 -23.30 -21.27 12.53
C ASP A 240 -21.95 -20.53 12.50
N VAL A 241 -21.95 -19.28 12.99
CA VAL A 241 -20.79 -18.39 12.89
C VAL A 241 -19.81 -18.69 14.03
N ALA A 242 -18.76 -19.46 13.73
CA ALA A 242 -17.59 -19.54 14.60
C ALA A 242 -16.71 -18.27 14.51
N ASN A 243 -16.00 -17.94 15.59
CA ASN A 243 -15.04 -16.82 15.66
C ASN A 243 -13.83 -17.08 14.74
N VAL A 244 -13.86 -16.66 13.49
CA VAL A 244 -12.82 -17.07 12.50
C VAL A 244 -11.67 -16.07 12.30
N LEU A 245 -11.69 -14.81 12.79
CA LEU A 245 -10.81 -13.80 12.15
C LEU A 245 -9.93 -12.83 12.96
N ASP A 246 -9.52 -13.11 14.19
CA ASP A 246 -8.72 -12.11 14.93
C ASP A 246 -7.19 -12.32 14.86
N GLU A 247 -6.70 -13.56 15.02
CA GLU A 247 -5.27 -13.74 15.33
C GLU A 247 -4.33 -13.81 14.10
N SER A 248 -4.77 -14.43 13.01
CA SER A 248 -3.92 -14.69 11.85
C SER A 248 -3.57 -13.40 11.10
N CYS A 249 -4.53 -12.49 10.93
CA CYS A 249 -4.33 -11.24 10.20
C CYS A 249 -3.38 -10.28 10.93
N ARG A 250 -3.46 -10.22 12.27
CA ARG A 250 -2.54 -9.41 13.08
C ARG A 250 -1.10 -9.89 12.96
N LYS A 251 -0.87 -11.22 13.07
CA LYS A 251 0.48 -11.78 12.90
C LYS A 251 1.05 -11.49 11.52
N ILE A 252 0.25 -11.60 10.47
CA ILE A 252 0.68 -11.27 9.10
C ILE A 252 1.08 -9.80 9.00
N TYR A 253 0.27 -8.88 9.54
CA TYR A 253 0.59 -7.46 9.58
C TYR A 253 1.95 -7.19 10.25
N ASP A 254 2.17 -7.77 11.44
CA ASP A 254 3.42 -7.58 12.18
C ASP A 254 4.63 -8.10 11.38
N GLN A 255 4.50 -9.26 10.74
CA GLN A 255 5.58 -9.82 9.91
C GLN A 255 5.86 -8.96 8.67
N VAL A 256 4.83 -8.47 7.98
CA VAL A 256 5.00 -7.57 6.82
C VAL A 256 5.76 -6.30 7.21
N VAL A 257 5.46 -5.72 8.38
CA VAL A 257 6.17 -4.55 8.91
C VAL A 257 7.65 -4.85 9.15
N GLU A 258 7.95 -5.98 9.78
CA GLU A 258 9.34 -6.37 10.07
C GLU A 258 10.14 -6.71 8.81
N THR A 259 9.51 -7.38 7.83
CA THR A 259 10.13 -7.64 6.51
C THR A 259 10.47 -6.33 5.81
N GLN A 260 9.53 -5.38 5.75
CA GLN A 260 9.75 -4.08 5.11
C GLN A 260 10.95 -3.34 5.72
N LYS A 261 11.09 -3.34 7.05
CA LYS A 261 12.22 -2.69 7.75
C LYS A 261 13.56 -3.34 7.41
N ARG A 262 13.62 -4.68 7.41
CA ARG A 262 14.86 -5.43 7.15
C ARG A 262 15.37 -5.26 5.74
N MET A 263 14.44 -5.10 4.79
CA MET A 263 14.76 -4.94 3.38
C MET A 263 15.26 -3.53 3.04
N ALA A 264 14.92 -2.49 3.81
CA ALA A 264 15.29 -1.10 3.52
C ALA A 264 16.75 -0.70 3.88
N GLY A 265 17.67 -1.67 4.07
CA GLY A 265 19.03 -1.43 4.56
C GLY A 265 20.00 -0.78 3.56
N PRO A 266 21.12 -0.18 4.02
CA PRO A 266 22.06 0.57 3.16
C PRO A 266 23.08 -0.32 2.44
N TYR A 267 22.60 -1.22 1.56
CA TYR A 267 23.45 -2.20 0.86
C TYR A 267 24.62 -1.56 0.08
N LYS A 268 24.41 -0.42 -0.59
CA LYS A 268 25.44 0.30 -1.35
C LYS A 268 26.63 0.74 -0.50
N ALA A 269 26.36 1.28 0.69
CA ALA A 269 27.40 1.86 1.54
C ALA A 269 28.45 0.83 1.97
N ASN A 270 28.06 -0.44 2.12
CA ASN A 270 28.98 -1.51 2.50
C ASN A 270 29.95 -1.87 1.37
N TRP A 271 29.46 -1.94 0.12
CA TRP A 271 30.31 -2.23 -1.05
C TRP A 271 31.26 -1.09 -1.39
N GLN A 272 30.81 0.16 -1.26
CA GLN A 272 31.67 1.32 -1.47
C GLN A 272 32.83 1.39 -0.47
N LYS A 273 32.57 1.06 0.81
CA LYS A 273 33.64 0.97 1.82
C LYS A 273 34.67 -0.11 1.47
N MET A 274 34.22 -1.24 0.95
CA MET A 274 35.11 -2.32 0.51
C MET A 274 35.95 -1.90 -0.71
N ALA A 275 35.33 -1.25 -1.70
CA ALA A 275 36.04 -0.72 -2.87
C ALA A 275 37.13 0.28 -2.46
N ALA A 276 36.80 1.23 -1.59
CA ALA A 276 37.75 2.23 -1.09
C ALA A 276 38.95 1.60 -0.33
N ALA A 277 38.73 0.50 0.38
CA ALA A 277 39.80 -0.24 1.04
C ALA A 277 40.76 -0.89 0.03
N PHE A 278 40.24 -1.48 -1.06
CA PHE A 278 41.07 -2.05 -2.13
C PHE A 278 41.85 -0.98 -2.90
N ASP A 279 41.25 0.19 -3.17
CA ASP A 279 41.94 1.32 -3.78
C ASP A 279 43.11 1.79 -2.90
N SER A 280 42.86 1.95 -1.60
CA SER A 280 43.88 2.37 -0.63
C SER A 280 45.04 1.37 -0.51
N LEU A 281 44.73 0.06 -0.58
CA LEU A 281 45.74 -1.00 -0.61
C LEU A 281 46.56 -0.95 -1.90
N GLY A 282 45.90 -0.77 -3.06
CA GLY A 282 46.57 -0.65 -4.35
C GLY A 282 47.51 0.55 -4.44
N GLN A 283 47.14 1.68 -3.82
CA GLN A 283 47.98 2.87 -3.71
C GLN A 283 49.18 2.64 -2.78
N SER A 284 48.98 1.99 -1.63
CA SER A 284 50.06 1.68 -0.69
C SER A 284 51.15 0.79 -1.31
N LEU A 285 50.74 -0.16 -2.17
CA LEU A 285 51.67 -1.03 -2.89
C LEU A 285 52.45 -0.32 -4.01
N ASP A 286 52.00 0.86 -4.45
CA ASP A 286 52.65 1.68 -5.49
C ASP A 286 53.91 2.39 -4.97
N ILE A 287 53.95 2.70 -3.66
CA ILE A 287 55.00 3.50 -3.01
C ILE A 287 56.38 2.79 -3.02
N GLY A 288 56.42 1.46 -3.24
CA GLY A 288 57.63 0.64 -3.18
C GLY A 288 58.38 0.38 -4.50
N GLY A 289 57.89 0.84 -5.65
CA GLY A 289 58.62 0.86 -6.93
C GLY A 289 59.11 -0.48 -7.51
N ASN A 290 58.68 -1.63 -6.99
CA ASN A 290 59.23 -2.93 -7.37
C ASN A 290 58.47 -3.54 -8.57
N ALA A 291 59.11 -3.61 -9.74
CA ALA A 291 58.50 -3.99 -11.03
C ALA A 291 57.85 -5.38 -11.06
N ASN A 292 58.27 -6.29 -10.17
CA ASN A 292 57.75 -7.66 -10.06
C ASN A 292 56.30 -7.74 -9.50
N ASN A 293 55.77 -6.67 -8.89
CA ASN A 293 54.43 -6.65 -8.30
C ASN A 293 53.33 -6.07 -9.22
N SER A 294 53.68 -5.71 -10.47
CA SER A 294 52.76 -4.99 -11.37
C SER A 294 51.48 -5.76 -11.72
N SER A 295 51.53 -7.10 -11.83
CA SER A 295 50.35 -7.93 -12.12
C SER A 295 49.35 -7.96 -10.97
N VAL A 296 49.83 -8.20 -9.74
CA VAL A 296 49.00 -8.22 -8.52
C VAL A 296 48.47 -6.82 -8.22
N GLN A 297 49.28 -5.77 -8.42
CA GLN A 297 48.84 -4.40 -8.27
C GLN A 297 47.71 -4.03 -9.25
N ASN A 298 47.85 -4.40 -10.53
CA ASN A 298 46.79 -4.20 -11.53
C ASN A 298 45.54 -5.00 -11.19
N ALA A 299 45.68 -6.21 -10.65
CA ALA A 299 44.55 -7.00 -10.17
C ALA A 299 43.83 -6.32 -8.99
N ILE A 300 44.57 -5.71 -8.04
CA ILE A 300 44.00 -4.96 -6.90
C ILE A 300 43.25 -3.70 -7.36
N LYS A 301 43.86 -2.90 -8.26
CA LYS A 301 43.20 -1.71 -8.85
C LYS A 301 41.92 -2.10 -9.62
N THR A 302 41.98 -3.17 -10.40
CA THR A 302 40.81 -3.71 -11.12
C THR A 302 39.74 -4.20 -10.15
N SER A 303 40.13 -4.86 -9.06
CA SER A 303 39.20 -5.33 -8.02
C SER A 303 38.46 -4.17 -7.35
N ALA A 304 39.14 -3.08 -7.02
CA ALA A 304 38.51 -1.89 -6.46
C ALA A 304 37.44 -1.31 -7.40
N HIS A 305 37.75 -1.16 -8.68
CA HIS A 305 36.80 -0.66 -9.68
C HIS A 305 35.57 -1.57 -9.81
N VAL A 306 35.76 -2.90 -9.89
CA VAL A 306 34.65 -3.85 -9.98
C VAL A 306 33.81 -3.84 -8.71
N LEU A 307 34.41 -3.76 -7.52
CA LEU A 307 33.67 -3.65 -6.25
C LEU A 307 32.85 -2.36 -6.17
N HIS A 308 33.38 -1.24 -6.69
CA HIS A 308 32.62 0.01 -6.81
C HIS A 308 31.40 -0.17 -7.71
N LYS A 309 31.59 -0.77 -8.89
CA LYS A 309 30.52 -1.08 -9.85
C LYS A 309 29.47 -2.02 -9.27
N ILE A 310 29.88 -3.03 -8.50
CA ILE A 310 28.95 -3.91 -7.76
C ILE A 310 28.11 -3.09 -6.78
N GLY A 311 28.69 -2.11 -6.10
CA GLY A 311 27.97 -1.18 -5.25
C GLY A 311 26.90 -0.36 -5.99
N GLU A 312 27.23 0.17 -7.18
CA GLU A 312 26.26 0.86 -8.05
C GLU A 312 25.15 -0.07 -8.54
N GLN A 313 25.49 -1.30 -8.94
CA GLN A 313 24.51 -2.31 -9.35
C GLN A 313 23.54 -2.69 -8.22
N HIS A 314 24.01 -2.74 -6.97
CA HIS A 314 23.15 -2.96 -5.81
C HIS A 314 22.14 -1.83 -5.60
N GLU A 315 22.55 -0.58 -5.83
CA GLU A 315 21.66 0.58 -5.72
C GLU A 315 20.62 0.59 -6.85
N GLU A 316 21.07 0.40 -8.10
CA GLU A 316 20.18 0.33 -9.26
C GLU A 316 19.16 -0.81 -9.12
N TYR A 317 19.63 -1.97 -8.65
CA TYR A 317 18.76 -3.11 -8.36
C TYR A 317 17.74 -2.76 -7.25
N GLY A 318 18.20 -2.10 -6.19
CA GLY A 318 17.35 -1.63 -5.09
C GLY A 318 16.20 -0.76 -5.62
N HIS A 319 16.52 0.25 -6.42
CA HIS A 319 15.52 1.14 -7.01
C HIS A 319 14.53 0.43 -7.94
N LYS A 320 14.99 -0.54 -8.73
CA LYS A 320 14.11 -1.18 -9.73
C LYS A 320 13.24 -2.29 -9.19
N HIS A 321 13.79 -3.13 -8.32
CA HIS A 321 13.20 -4.42 -7.98
C HIS A 321 12.77 -4.49 -6.53
N LEU A 322 13.59 -3.98 -5.62
CA LEU A 322 13.26 -3.97 -4.21
C LEU A 322 12.10 -3.01 -3.92
N GLU A 323 12.08 -1.83 -4.56
CA GLU A 323 10.97 -0.89 -4.44
C GLU A 323 9.62 -1.50 -4.84
N GLN A 324 9.56 -2.35 -5.87
CA GLN A 324 8.30 -3.02 -6.25
C GLN A 324 7.77 -3.93 -5.13
N LEU A 325 8.66 -4.67 -4.47
CA LEU A 325 8.29 -5.49 -3.33
C LEU A 325 7.90 -4.62 -2.13
N LEU A 326 8.60 -3.53 -1.87
CA LEU A 326 8.27 -2.61 -0.78
C LEU A 326 6.92 -1.91 -1.00
N ASP A 327 6.60 -1.52 -2.23
CA ASP A 327 5.30 -0.96 -2.62
C ASP A 327 4.18 -1.97 -2.39
N PHE A 328 4.41 -3.23 -2.79
CA PHE A 328 3.49 -4.33 -2.49
C PHE A 328 3.28 -4.51 -0.97
N LEU A 329 4.36 -4.58 -0.19
CA LEU A 329 4.28 -4.73 1.26
C LEU A 329 3.57 -3.54 1.91
N PHE A 330 3.77 -2.32 1.40
CA PHE A 330 3.03 -1.14 1.84
C PHE A 330 1.52 -1.30 1.61
N VAL A 331 1.10 -1.73 0.42
CA VAL A 331 -0.31 -1.96 0.10
C VAL A 331 -0.88 -3.07 0.99
N ALA A 332 -0.19 -4.21 1.10
CA ALA A 332 -0.64 -5.34 1.92
C ALA A 332 -0.79 -4.93 3.40
N LYS A 333 0.20 -4.21 3.95
CA LYS A 333 0.17 -3.66 5.31
C LYS A 333 -1.06 -2.78 5.53
N GLY A 334 -1.33 -1.83 4.63
CA GLY A 334 -2.45 -0.92 4.79
C GLY A 334 -3.81 -1.62 4.68
N THR A 335 -3.94 -2.61 3.78
CA THR A 335 -5.16 -3.43 3.68
C THR A 335 -5.41 -4.20 4.98
N PHE A 336 -4.38 -4.85 5.54
CA PHE A 336 -4.51 -5.61 6.79
C PHE A 336 -4.74 -4.74 8.02
N ALA A 337 -4.26 -3.50 8.02
CA ALA A 337 -4.49 -2.57 9.12
C ALA A 337 -5.98 -2.24 9.36
N VAL A 338 -6.85 -2.42 8.35
CA VAL A 338 -8.29 -2.14 8.44
C VAL A 338 -9.09 -3.33 8.98
N ILE A 339 -8.53 -4.55 8.95
CA ILE A 339 -9.23 -5.78 9.35
C ILE A 339 -9.79 -5.72 10.79
N PRO A 340 -9.07 -5.20 11.80
CA PRO A 340 -9.63 -5.12 13.16
C PRO A 340 -10.92 -4.29 13.23
N ASP A 341 -11.01 -3.19 12.47
CA ASP A 341 -12.22 -2.35 12.43
C ASP A 341 -13.39 -3.10 11.76
N VAL A 342 -13.10 -3.84 10.68
CA VAL A 342 -14.08 -4.71 9.99
C VAL A 342 -14.59 -5.82 10.91
N VAL A 343 -13.70 -6.46 11.66
CA VAL A 343 -14.07 -7.48 12.66
C VAL A 343 -14.93 -6.86 13.77
N ASN A 344 -14.60 -5.65 14.22
CA ASN A 344 -15.39 -4.94 15.24
C ASN A 344 -16.79 -4.55 14.75
N ILE A 345 -16.96 -4.22 13.47
CA ILE A 345 -18.26 -4.02 12.82
C ILE A 345 -19.11 -5.28 12.96
N HIS A 346 -18.57 -6.44 12.58
CA HIS A 346 -19.27 -7.72 12.67
C HIS A 346 -19.58 -8.11 14.12
N LYS A 347 -18.60 -8.02 15.04
CA LYS A 347 -18.81 -8.25 16.48
C LYS A 347 -19.94 -7.39 17.04
N SER A 348 -20.03 -6.12 16.62
CA SER A 348 -21.09 -5.20 17.04
C SER A 348 -22.47 -5.59 16.48
N ALA A 349 -22.53 -6.08 15.24
CA ALA A 349 -23.76 -6.60 14.65
C ALA A 349 -24.20 -7.90 15.36
N PHE A 350 -23.27 -8.81 15.60
CA PHE A 350 -23.54 -10.09 16.27
C PHE A 350 -24.03 -9.90 17.72
N ALA A 351 -23.49 -8.92 18.45
CA ALA A 351 -23.97 -8.59 19.79
C ALA A 351 -25.48 -8.22 19.83
N LYS A 352 -26.05 -7.77 18.69
CA LYS A 352 -27.49 -7.47 18.60
C LYS A 352 -28.37 -8.73 18.59
N ILE A 353 -27.86 -9.89 18.18
CA ILE A 353 -28.60 -11.15 18.29
C ILE A 353 -28.87 -11.48 19.76
N ARG A 354 -27.87 -11.33 20.64
CA ARG A 354 -28.03 -11.59 22.08
C ARG A 354 -28.99 -10.60 22.76
N GLU A 355 -28.94 -9.32 22.37
CA GLU A 355 -29.91 -8.33 22.86
C GLU A 355 -31.33 -8.63 22.36
N ASN A 356 -31.45 -9.08 21.11
CA ASN A 356 -32.71 -9.47 20.49
C ASN A 356 -33.37 -10.63 21.26
N GLU A 357 -32.62 -11.69 21.57
CA GLU A 357 -33.09 -12.80 22.43
C GLU A 357 -33.54 -12.32 23.81
N ARG A 358 -32.77 -11.42 24.45
CA ARG A 358 -33.17 -10.83 25.74
C ARG A 358 -34.49 -10.07 25.64
N TYR A 359 -34.65 -9.21 24.62
CA TYR A 359 -35.88 -8.43 24.45
C TYR A 359 -37.10 -9.28 24.10
N GLN A 360 -36.91 -10.39 23.39
CA GLN A 360 -37.97 -11.38 23.20
C GLN A 360 -38.40 -12.02 24.52
N ASN A 361 -37.44 -12.47 25.36
CA ASN A 361 -37.73 -13.07 26.66
C ASN A 361 -38.43 -12.07 27.62
N GLU A 362 -38.15 -10.77 27.47
CA GLU A 362 -38.82 -9.69 28.20
C GLU A 362 -40.18 -9.28 27.60
N GLY A 363 -40.62 -9.89 26.50
CA GLY A 363 -41.86 -9.54 25.80
C GLY A 363 -41.87 -8.16 25.12
N LYS A 364 -40.69 -7.55 24.92
CA LYS A 364 -40.51 -6.20 24.34
C LYS A 364 -40.31 -6.19 22.83
N LEU A 365 -40.21 -7.37 22.21
CA LEU A 365 -39.94 -7.53 20.79
C LEU A 365 -40.70 -8.74 20.24
N SER A 366 -41.33 -8.58 19.08
CA SER A 366 -42.11 -9.64 18.44
C SER A 366 -41.20 -10.75 17.88
N ALA A 367 -41.77 -11.93 17.65
CA ALA A 367 -41.06 -13.02 16.98
C ALA A 367 -40.62 -12.64 15.55
N GLU A 368 -41.47 -11.89 14.85
CA GLU A 368 -41.24 -11.41 13.49
C GLU A 368 -40.11 -10.38 13.42
N ASP A 369 -40.13 -9.36 14.28
CA ASP A 369 -39.07 -8.34 14.32
C ASP A 369 -37.71 -8.94 14.69
N ALA A 370 -37.71 -9.95 15.56
CA ALA A 370 -36.50 -10.65 15.94
C ALA A 370 -35.91 -11.49 14.80
N GLU A 371 -36.76 -12.16 14.01
CA GLU A 371 -36.34 -12.87 12.79
C GLU A 371 -35.77 -11.88 11.78
N ASN A 372 -36.44 -10.74 11.57
CA ASN A 372 -35.94 -9.70 10.67
C ASN A 372 -34.55 -9.19 11.10
N ILE A 373 -34.33 -8.94 12.40
CA ILE A 373 -33.02 -8.55 12.93
C ILE A 373 -31.97 -9.65 12.70
N ARG A 374 -32.32 -10.92 12.97
CA ARG A 374 -31.43 -12.06 12.73
C ARG A 374 -31.00 -12.15 11.28
N GLN A 375 -31.95 -12.15 10.33
CA GLN A 375 -31.66 -12.19 8.89
C GLN A 375 -30.73 -11.04 8.45
N LYS A 376 -30.92 -9.83 9.00
CA LYS A 376 -30.04 -8.68 8.71
C LYS A 376 -28.62 -8.92 9.22
N VAL A 377 -28.45 -9.52 10.40
CA VAL A 377 -27.13 -9.90 10.92
C VAL A 377 -26.52 -11.03 10.10
N ASP A 378 -27.31 -11.98 9.60
CA ASP A 378 -26.83 -13.05 8.72
C ASP A 378 -26.26 -12.50 7.41
N VAL A 379 -26.90 -11.51 6.78
CA VAL A 379 -26.33 -10.83 5.60
C VAL A 379 -24.96 -10.22 5.92
N CYS A 380 -24.80 -9.60 7.09
CA CYS A 380 -23.51 -9.06 7.52
C CYS A 380 -22.47 -10.16 7.73
N SER A 381 -22.87 -11.30 8.31
CA SER A 381 -22.00 -12.46 8.53
C SER A 381 -21.57 -13.12 7.22
N TYR A 382 -22.51 -13.34 6.30
CA TYR A 382 -22.22 -13.83 4.95
C TYR A 382 -21.25 -12.92 4.22
N SER A 383 -21.48 -11.60 4.29
CA SER A 383 -20.60 -10.62 3.65
C SER A 383 -19.18 -10.67 4.22
N MET A 384 -19.07 -10.79 5.55
CA MET A 384 -17.78 -10.91 6.24
C MET A 384 -17.05 -12.19 5.81
N LEU A 385 -17.72 -13.34 5.78
CA LEU A 385 -17.15 -14.63 5.37
C LEU A 385 -16.71 -14.62 3.91
N ALA A 386 -17.55 -14.08 3.02
CA ALA A 386 -17.22 -13.90 1.60
C ALA A 386 -15.95 -13.06 1.43
N GLU A 387 -15.84 -11.98 2.21
CA GLU A 387 -14.69 -11.10 2.16
C GLU A 387 -13.42 -11.76 2.70
N ILE A 388 -13.52 -12.50 3.81
CA ILE A 388 -12.42 -13.28 4.36
C ILE A 388 -11.84 -14.21 3.30
N ASN A 389 -12.71 -14.98 2.64
CA ASN A 389 -12.31 -15.94 1.63
C ASN A 389 -11.68 -15.24 0.42
N HIS A 390 -12.24 -14.09 0.00
CA HIS A 390 -11.63 -13.28 -1.04
C HIS A 390 -10.22 -12.80 -0.65
N GLN A 391 -10.05 -12.21 0.53
CA GLN A 391 -8.76 -11.70 1.02
C GLN A 391 -7.71 -12.81 1.18
N GLN A 392 -8.11 -14.01 1.61
CA GLN A 392 -7.22 -15.16 1.68
C GLN A 392 -6.73 -15.58 0.28
N SER A 393 -7.65 -15.72 -0.68
CA SER A 393 -7.29 -16.08 -2.06
C SER A 393 -6.37 -15.04 -2.72
N GLU A 394 -6.67 -13.76 -2.52
CA GLU A 394 -5.90 -12.64 -3.04
C GLU A 394 -4.51 -12.55 -2.41
N ARG A 395 -4.41 -12.80 -1.10
CA ARG A 395 -3.12 -12.86 -0.39
C ARG A 395 -2.25 -13.96 -0.98
N ASP A 396 -2.78 -15.17 -1.12
CA ASP A 396 -1.98 -16.31 -1.55
C ASP A 396 -1.44 -16.09 -2.97
N LEU A 397 -2.28 -15.56 -3.88
CA LEU A 397 -1.87 -15.19 -5.24
C LEU A 397 -0.82 -14.08 -5.25
N ASP A 398 -1.04 -13.01 -4.49
CA ASP A 398 -0.15 -11.85 -4.47
C ASP A 398 1.23 -12.20 -3.91
N PHE A 399 1.28 -12.89 -2.76
CA PHE A 399 2.54 -13.27 -2.13
C PHE A 399 3.29 -14.25 -3.03
N ALA A 400 2.63 -15.24 -3.61
CA ALA A 400 3.26 -16.17 -4.56
C ALA A 400 3.88 -15.42 -5.75
N THR A 401 3.13 -14.48 -6.34
CA THR A 401 3.58 -13.71 -7.51
C THR A 401 4.75 -12.78 -7.16
N MET A 402 4.62 -12.00 -6.07
CA MET A 402 5.61 -10.99 -5.70
C MET A 402 6.90 -11.62 -5.18
N PHE A 403 6.82 -12.65 -4.34
CA PHE A 403 8.02 -13.34 -3.86
C PHE A 403 8.65 -14.20 -4.95
N GLY A 404 7.85 -14.85 -5.81
CA GLY A 404 8.37 -15.58 -6.97
C GLY A 404 9.17 -14.67 -7.91
N SER A 405 8.63 -13.48 -8.22
CA SER A 405 9.33 -12.47 -9.00
C SER A 405 10.59 -11.96 -8.30
N PHE A 406 10.50 -11.64 -7.01
CA PHE A 406 11.63 -11.16 -6.22
C PHE A 406 12.78 -12.17 -6.20
N PHE A 407 12.53 -13.43 -5.85
CA PHE A 407 13.59 -14.45 -5.78
C PHE A 407 14.18 -14.76 -7.15
N SER A 408 13.38 -14.76 -8.21
CA SER A 408 13.87 -14.93 -9.58
C SER A 408 14.83 -13.79 -9.96
N GLN A 409 14.47 -12.55 -9.63
CA GLN A 409 15.31 -11.37 -9.89
C GLN A 409 16.57 -11.37 -9.01
N GLN A 410 16.48 -11.76 -7.74
CA GLN A 410 17.62 -11.91 -6.83
C GLN A 410 18.62 -12.96 -7.35
N ALA A 411 18.12 -14.12 -7.80
CA ALA A 411 18.96 -15.18 -8.35
C ALA A 411 19.75 -14.69 -9.57
N ALA A 412 19.07 -14.04 -10.52
CA ALA A 412 19.72 -13.46 -11.69
C ALA A 412 20.76 -12.39 -11.30
N PHE A 413 20.43 -11.52 -10.34
CA PHE A 413 21.32 -10.49 -9.84
C PHE A 413 22.60 -11.09 -9.22
N TYR A 414 22.47 -12.02 -8.28
CA TYR A 414 23.64 -12.63 -7.63
C TYR A 414 24.44 -13.55 -8.54
N HIS A 415 23.82 -14.18 -9.55
CA HIS A 415 24.57 -14.89 -10.58
C HIS A 415 25.50 -13.94 -11.35
N ASN A 416 25.00 -12.76 -11.72
CA ASN A 416 25.81 -11.72 -12.37
C ASN A 416 26.94 -11.20 -11.45
N ILE A 417 26.69 -11.01 -10.15
CA ILE A 417 27.74 -10.66 -9.18
C ILE A 417 28.78 -11.79 -9.07
N GLY A 418 28.34 -13.05 -8.99
CA GLY A 418 29.22 -14.22 -8.93
C GLY A 418 30.15 -14.33 -10.14
N ASN A 419 29.66 -14.01 -11.34
CA ASN A 419 30.47 -13.98 -12.56
C ASN A 419 31.55 -12.89 -12.51
N GLN A 420 31.22 -11.70 -11.98
CA GLN A 420 32.20 -10.61 -11.80
C GLN A 420 33.28 -10.99 -10.77
N LEU A 421 32.90 -11.61 -9.65
CA LEU A 421 33.86 -12.07 -8.64
C LEU A 421 34.74 -13.21 -9.17
N THR A 422 34.17 -14.11 -9.98
CA THR A 422 34.93 -15.17 -10.65
C THR A 422 35.96 -14.60 -11.62
N HIS A 423 35.61 -13.54 -12.35
CA HIS A 423 36.57 -12.80 -13.18
C HIS A 423 37.69 -12.19 -12.32
N LEU A 424 37.37 -11.51 -11.21
CA LEU A 424 38.39 -10.97 -10.31
C LEU A 424 39.34 -12.05 -9.79
N ALA A 425 38.81 -13.20 -9.35
CA ALA A 425 39.63 -14.31 -8.87
C ALA A 425 40.62 -14.82 -9.94
N SER A 426 40.23 -14.80 -11.22
CA SER A 426 41.11 -15.21 -12.31
C SER A 426 42.34 -14.32 -12.48
N LEU A 427 42.27 -13.05 -12.08
CA LEU A 427 43.37 -12.08 -12.18
C LEU A 427 44.54 -12.40 -11.23
N TYR A 428 44.29 -13.20 -10.19
CA TYR A 428 45.26 -13.55 -9.16
C TYR A 428 45.85 -14.96 -9.33
N LYS A 429 45.48 -15.70 -10.37
CA LYS A 429 46.06 -17.02 -10.64
C LYS A 429 47.55 -16.85 -10.99
N PRO A 430 48.46 -17.67 -10.41
CA PRO A 430 49.85 -17.69 -10.84
C PRO A 430 49.90 -18.02 -12.33
N LYS A 431 50.69 -17.26 -13.10
CA LYS A 431 50.96 -17.56 -14.51
C LYS A 431 51.98 -18.68 -14.65
#